data_AF-A0A1Z9CVY1-F1
#
_entry.id   AF-A0A1Z9CVY1-F1
#
_cell.length_a   1.000
_cell.length_b   1.000
_cell.length_c   1.000
_cell.angle_alpha   90.00
_cell.angle_beta   90.00
_cell.angle_gamma   90.00
#
_symmetry.space_group_name_H-M   'P 1'
#
loop_
_entity.id
_entity.type
_entity.pdbx_description
1 polymer ?
#
loop_
_entity_poly.entity_id
_entity_poly.type
_entity_poly.pdbx_seq_one_letter_code
_entity_poly.pdbx_strand_id
1 'polypeptide(L)'
;MPLVFYIYRVVTWFIGPLTSILFRLRKRMGREDGFRKFERRGYAGMARPKGLLVWVHVASVGEMITVLPLIRKLLESHPAAQTLLTSGTVTSAKIANDNPHERIIHQYVPMDHPGFAKRF
;
A
#
# COMPACT_ATOMS: atom_id res chain seq x y z
N MET A 1 29.13 6.16 7.84
CA MET A 1 28.21 5.25 7.13
C MET A 1 29.05 4.25 6.36
N PRO A 2 28.86 2.93 6.52
CA PRO A 2 29.66 1.94 5.81
C PRO A 2 29.46 2.10 4.30
N LEU A 3 30.55 2.02 3.52
CA LEU A 3 30.57 2.19 2.06
C LEU A 3 29.50 1.33 1.36
N VAL A 4 29.30 0.10 1.84
CA VAL A 4 28.28 -0.85 1.37
C VAL A 4 26.87 -0.25 1.41
N PHE A 5 26.52 0.46 2.49
CA PHE A 5 25.20 1.08 2.64
C PHE A 5 25.02 2.28 1.70
N TYR A 6 26.09 3.04 1.45
CA TYR A 6 26.06 4.14 0.49
C TYR A 6 25.84 3.63 -0.93
N ILE A 7 26.60 2.61 -1.34
CA ILE A 7 26.46 1.96 -2.64
C ILE A 7 25.04 1.40 -2.81
N TYR A 8 24.54 0.67 -1.80
CA TYR A 8 23.17 0.14 -1.79
C TYR A 8 22.13 1.25 -2.04
N ARG A 9 22.22 2.37 -1.32
CA ARG A 9 21.28 3.50 -1.48
C ARG A 9 21.33 4.11 -2.87
N VAL A 10 22.53 4.32 -3.42
CA VAL A 10 22.70 4.90 -4.76
C VAL A 10 22.13 3.97 -5.82
N VAL A 11 22.48 2.68 -5.76
CA VAL A 11 21.99 1.67 -6.71
C VAL A 11 20.46 1.57 -6.68
N THR A 12 19.85 1.49 -5.49
CA THR A 12 18.37 1.40 -5.37
C THR A 12 17.68 2.63 -5.96
N TRP A 13 18.29 3.82 -5.88
CA TRP A 13 17.76 5.04 -6.50
C TRP A 13 17.81 4.99 -8.03
N PHE A 14 18.89 4.47 -8.61
CA PHE A 14 19.05 4.36 -10.07
C PHE A 14 18.23 3.23 -10.70
N ILE A 15 17.77 2.25 -9.92
CA ILE A 15 16.86 1.19 -10.38
C ILE A 15 15.42 1.71 -10.65
N GLY A 16 15.13 2.98 -10.34
CA GLY A 16 13.83 3.64 -10.59
C GLY A 16 13.18 3.35 -11.95
N PRO A 17 13.87 3.43 -13.11
CA PRO A 17 13.30 3.10 -14.42
C PRO A 17 12.85 1.63 -14.53
N LEU A 18 13.54 0.69 -13.87
CA LEU A 18 13.20 -0.73 -13.86
C LEU A 18 11.85 -0.99 -13.19
N THR A 19 11.43 -0.15 -12.23
CA THR A 19 10.11 -0.27 -11.58
C THR A 19 8.96 -0.19 -12.59
N SER A 20 9.10 0.62 -13.64
CA SER A 20 8.07 0.74 -14.69
C SER A 20 8.04 -0.45 -15.64
N ILE A 21 9.17 -1.15 -15.82
CA ILE A 21 9.24 -2.42 -16.55
C ILE A 21 8.60 -3.53 -15.71
N LEU A 22 9.00 -3.66 -14.43
CA LEU A 22 8.45 -4.62 -13.49
C LEU A 22 6.93 -4.47 -13.34
N PHE A 23 6.42 -3.24 -13.22
CA PHE A 23 4.98 -2.97 -13.19
C PHE A 23 4.28 -3.52 -14.44
N ARG A 24 4.81 -3.23 -15.64
CA ARG A 24 4.20 -3.70 -16.90
C ARG A 24 4.19 -5.24 -16.99
N LEU A 25 5.27 -5.90 -16.59
CA LEU A 25 5.36 -7.36 -16.57
C LEU A 25 4.34 -7.96 -15.59
N ARG A 26 4.31 -7.45 -14.35
CA ARG A 26 3.38 -7.94 -13.33
C ARG A 26 1.91 -7.65 -13.69
N LYS A 27 1.63 -6.52 -14.34
CA LYS A 27 0.30 -6.21 -14.88
C LYS A 27 -0.14 -7.23 -15.94
N ARG A 28 0.75 -7.62 -16.87
CA ARG A 28 0.44 -8.66 -17.88
C ARG A 28 0.12 -10.01 -17.23
N MET A 29 0.72 -10.30 -16.09
CA MET A 29 0.45 -11.50 -15.29
C MET A 29 -0.80 -11.38 -14.39
N GLY A 30 -1.56 -10.28 -14.49
CA GLY A 30 -2.73 -10.03 -13.62
C GLY A 30 -2.37 -9.76 -12.15
N ARG A 31 -1.11 -9.47 -11.82
CA ARG A 31 -0.62 -9.24 -10.45
C ARG A 31 -0.62 -7.76 -10.03
N GLU A 32 -1.04 -6.87 -10.92
CA GLU A 32 -1.14 -5.43 -10.68
C GLU A 32 -2.44 -4.86 -11.24
N ASP A 33 -2.98 -3.87 -10.55
CA ASP A 33 -4.13 -3.09 -11.00
C ASP A 33 -3.65 -1.91 -11.87
N GLY A 34 -4.07 -1.92 -13.14
CA GLY A 34 -3.71 -0.88 -14.09
C GLY A 34 -4.34 0.49 -13.82
N PHE A 35 -5.52 0.51 -13.19
CA PHE A 35 -6.25 1.76 -12.87
C PHE A 35 -5.62 2.47 -11.67
N ARG A 36 -5.11 1.69 -10.72
CA ARG A 36 -4.48 2.17 -9.48
C ARG A 36 -2.95 2.23 -9.53
N LYS A 37 -2.38 2.31 -10.74
CA LYS A 37 -0.92 2.34 -10.98
C LYS A 37 -0.17 3.46 -10.24
N PHE A 38 -0.84 4.56 -9.96
CA PHE A 38 -0.22 5.72 -9.31
C PHE A 38 0.00 5.50 -7.81
N GLU A 39 -0.83 4.68 -7.16
CA GLU A 39 -0.63 4.27 -5.76
C GLU A 39 0.70 3.52 -5.58
N ARG A 40 1.04 2.66 -6.55
CA ARG A 40 2.34 1.97 -6.60
C ARG A 40 3.55 2.91 -6.70
N ARG A 41 3.34 4.16 -7.12
CA ARG A 41 4.36 5.22 -7.22
C ARG A 41 4.32 6.18 -6.01
N GLY A 42 3.53 5.85 -4.99
CA GLY A 42 3.35 6.63 -3.77
C GLY A 42 2.36 7.79 -3.91
N TYR A 43 1.56 7.86 -4.99
CA TYR A 43 0.51 8.87 -5.09
C TYR A 43 -0.77 8.34 -4.46
N ALA A 44 -1.19 8.95 -3.36
CA ALA A 44 -2.44 8.60 -2.70
C ALA A 44 -3.65 8.97 -3.57
N GLY A 45 -4.65 8.10 -3.60
CA GLY A 45 -5.91 8.34 -4.32
C GLY A 45 -6.85 9.31 -3.60
N MET A 46 -6.61 9.55 -2.31
CA MET A 46 -7.38 10.46 -1.46
C MET A 46 -6.44 11.27 -0.57
N ALA A 47 -6.87 12.47 -0.20
CA ALA A 47 -6.17 13.26 0.80
C ALA A 47 -6.22 12.56 2.17
N ARG A 48 -5.17 12.74 2.98
CA ARG A 48 -5.15 12.21 4.34
C ARG A 48 -6.34 12.77 5.13
N PRO A 49 -7.21 11.93 5.70
CA PRO A 49 -8.31 12.41 6.52
C PRO A 49 -7.78 13.13 7.76
N LYS A 50 -8.55 14.10 8.25
CA LYS A 50 -8.24 14.79 9.50
C LYS A 50 -8.46 13.84 10.68
N GLY A 51 -7.68 14.00 11.75
CA GLY A 51 -7.82 13.24 12.98
C GLY A 51 -6.92 12.00 13.07
N LEU A 52 -7.32 11.06 13.94
CA LEU A 52 -6.56 9.85 14.22
C LEU A 52 -6.68 8.86 13.04
N LEU A 53 -5.54 8.55 12.42
CA LEU A 53 -5.44 7.59 11.34
C LEU A 53 -4.55 6.43 11.79
N VAL A 54 -5.15 5.25 11.91
CA VAL A 54 -4.44 4.00 12.19
C VAL A 54 -3.99 3.39 10.87
N TRP A 55 -2.69 3.17 10.69
CA TRP A 55 -2.17 2.53 9.49
C TRP A 55 -1.92 1.04 9.75
N VAL A 56 -2.57 0.19 8.95
CA VAL A 56 -2.41 -1.26 8.97
C VAL A 56 -1.89 -1.72 7.61
N HIS A 57 -0.85 -2.56 7.62
CA HIS A 57 -0.33 -3.21 6.41
C HIS A 57 -0.59 -4.72 6.46
N VAL A 58 -1.01 -5.27 5.33
CA VAL A 58 -1.14 -6.72 5.14
C VAL A 58 -0.34 -7.15 3.91
N ALA A 59 0.51 -8.16 4.09
CA ALA A 59 1.37 -8.70 3.05
C ALA A 59 0.68 -9.82 2.26
N SER A 60 -0.36 -10.44 2.82
CA SER A 60 -1.02 -11.63 2.25
C SER A 60 -2.55 -11.55 2.24
N VAL A 61 -3.17 -12.55 1.58
CA VAL A 61 -4.63 -12.75 1.57
C VAL A 61 -5.14 -13.19 2.94
N GLY A 62 -4.43 -14.11 3.61
CA GLY A 62 -4.81 -14.61 4.94
C GLY A 62 -4.85 -13.48 5.96
N GLU A 63 -3.82 -12.64 5.98
CA GLU A 63 -3.77 -11.47 6.86
C GLU A 63 -4.90 -10.49 6.59
N MET A 64 -5.24 -10.23 5.31
CA MET A 64 -6.37 -9.35 4.97
C MET A 64 -7.68 -9.84 5.60
N ILE A 65 -7.96 -11.15 5.47
CA ILE A 65 -9.18 -11.76 6.02
C ILE A 65 -9.20 -11.62 7.55
N THR A 66 -8.07 -11.84 8.22
CA THR A 66 -7.98 -11.77 9.68
C THR A 66 -8.02 -10.34 10.22
N VAL A 67 -7.43 -9.38 9.51
CA VAL A 67 -7.31 -7.97 9.97
C VAL A 67 -8.62 -7.19 9.83
N LEU A 68 -9.44 -7.47 8.81
CA LEU A 68 -10.70 -6.74 8.62
C LEU A 68 -11.64 -6.74 9.84
N PRO A 69 -11.98 -7.88 10.46
CA PRO A 69 -12.81 -7.88 11.67
C PRO A 69 -12.12 -7.20 12.86
N LEU A 70 -10.79 -7.28 12.95
CA LEU A 70 -10.03 -6.59 14.00
C LEU A 70 -10.13 -5.06 13.83
N ILE A 71 -9.98 -4.55 12.61
CA ILE A 71 -10.14 -3.12 12.32
C ILE A 71 -11.55 -2.66 12.66
N ARG A 72 -12.59 -3.45 12.33
CA ARG A 72 -13.98 -3.09 12.66
C ARG A 72 -14.18 -2.92 14.16
N LYS A 73 -13.73 -3.87 14.97
CA LYS A 73 -13.76 -3.77 16.44
C LYS A 73 -12.98 -2.56 16.97
N LEU A 74 -11.83 -2.26 16.38
CA LEU A 74 -11.05 -1.07 16.72
C LEU A 74 -11.85 0.21 16.47
N LEU A 75 -12.51 0.30 15.31
CA LEU A 75 -13.30 1.46 14.90
C LEU A 75 -14.62 1.60 15.68
N GLU A 76 -15.17 0.51 16.21
CA GLU A 76 -16.27 0.53 17.17
C GLU A 76 -15.83 1.16 18.51
N SER A 77 -14.64 0.78 18.99
CA SER A 77 -14.09 1.28 20.26
C SER A 77 -13.52 2.71 20.15
N HIS A 78 -13.20 3.16 18.94
CA HIS A 78 -12.63 4.49 18.68
C HIS A 78 -13.44 5.20 17.59
N PRO A 79 -14.57 5.86 17.94
CA PRO A 79 -15.47 6.48 16.97
C PRO A 79 -14.81 7.52 16.06
N ALA A 80 -13.82 8.25 16.60
CA ALA A 80 -13.08 9.29 15.87
C ALA A 80 -11.92 8.76 15.02
N ALA A 81 -11.60 7.47 15.09
CA ALA A 81 -10.51 6.89 14.32
C ALA A 81 -10.94 6.55 12.88
N GLN A 82 -9.99 6.64 11.97
CA GLN A 82 -10.07 6.06 10.63
C GLN A 82 -8.89 5.11 10.43
N THR A 83 -9.00 4.21 9.46
CA THR A 83 -7.94 3.24 9.18
C THR A 83 -7.48 3.34 7.73
N LEU A 84 -6.18 3.50 7.53
CA LEU A 84 -5.51 3.25 6.25
C LEU A 84 -5.11 1.78 6.22
N LEU A 85 -5.73 0.99 5.33
CA LEU A 85 -5.38 -0.40 5.09
C LEU A 85 -4.57 -0.51 3.81
N THR A 86 -3.33 -0.98 3.91
CA THR A 86 -2.45 -1.16 2.75
C THR A 86 -2.22 -2.62 2.42
N SER A 87 -2.20 -2.94 1.13
CA SER A 87 -1.85 -4.29 0.65
C SER A 87 -1.02 -4.26 -0.62
N GLY A 88 -0.33 -5.37 -0.89
CA GLY A 88 0.53 -5.53 -2.06
C GLY A 88 -0.05 -6.36 -3.19
N THR A 89 -1.23 -6.96 -3.04
CA THR A 89 -1.78 -7.92 -4.01
C THR A 89 -3.16 -7.51 -4.50
N VAL A 90 -3.46 -7.80 -5.76
CA VAL A 90 -4.78 -7.54 -6.34
C VAL A 90 -5.89 -8.32 -5.63
N THR A 91 -5.57 -9.51 -5.11
CA THR A 91 -6.52 -10.36 -4.38
C THR A 91 -6.87 -9.75 -3.03
N SER A 92 -5.89 -9.30 -2.25
CA SER A 92 -6.14 -8.60 -0.98
C SER A 92 -6.93 -7.31 -1.22
N ALA A 93 -6.59 -6.54 -2.26
CA ALA A 93 -7.33 -5.34 -2.62
C ALA A 93 -8.78 -5.62 -3.00
N LYS A 94 -9.03 -6.72 -3.74
CA LYS A 94 -10.39 -7.17 -4.05
C LYS A 94 -11.17 -7.49 -2.77
N ILE A 95 -10.58 -8.24 -1.83
CA ILE A 95 -11.23 -8.57 -0.56
C ILE A 95 -11.58 -7.32 0.25
N ALA A 96 -10.69 -6.32 0.28
CA ALA A 96 -10.98 -5.04 0.93
C ALA A 96 -12.14 -4.29 0.26
N ASN A 97 -12.18 -4.27 -1.07
CA ASN A 97 -13.28 -3.64 -1.84
C ASN A 97 -14.61 -4.37 -1.67
N ASP A 98 -14.59 -5.71 -1.58
CA ASP A 98 -15.78 -6.54 -1.39
C ASP A 98 -16.31 -6.46 0.05
N ASN A 99 -15.53 -5.89 0.99
CA ASN A 99 -15.89 -5.72 2.40
C ASN A 99 -15.79 -4.23 2.83
N PRO A 100 -16.51 -3.33 2.17
CA PRO A 100 -16.34 -1.90 2.38
C PRO A 100 -16.73 -1.49 3.80
N HIS A 101 -16.10 -0.43 4.29
CA HIS A 101 -16.45 0.25 5.52
C HIS A 101 -16.07 1.72 5.39
N GLU A 102 -16.97 2.64 5.74
CA GLU A 102 -16.83 4.08 5.46
C GLU A 102 -15.55 4.71 6.05
N ARG A 103 -15.07 4.15 7.15
CA ARG A 103 -13.86 4.61 7.86
C ARG A 103 -12.59 3.79 7.54
N ILE A 104 -12.65 2.88 6.56
CA ILE A 104 -11.48 2.12 6.09
C ILE A 104 -11.13 2.57 4.67
N ILE A 105 -9.93 3.11 4.52
CA ILE A 105 -9.35 3.52 3.25
C ILE A 105 -8.38 2.44 2.79
N HIS A 106 -8.68 1.75 1.69
CA HIS A 106 -7.72 0.82 1.10
C HIS A 106 -6.82 1.53 0.08
N GLN A 107 -5.49 1.37 0.21
CA GLN A 107 -4.50 1.85 -0.77
C GLN A 107 -3.42 0.80 -1.03
N TYR A 108 -2.98 0.63 -2.28
CA TYR A 108 -1.83 -0.21 -2.54
C TYR A 108 -0.57 0.38 -1.90
N VAL A 109 0.24 -0.48 -1.29
CA VAL A 109 1.58 -0.08 -0.83
C VAL A 109 2.43 0.34 -2.04
N PRO A 110 3.23 1.42 -1.93
CA PRO A 110 4.17 1.80 -2.98
C PRO A 110 5.15 0.67 -3.25
N MET A 111 5.69 0.60 -4.47
CA MET A 111 6.86 -0.25 -4.70
C MET A 111 8.02 0.26 -3.87
N ASP A 112 8.91 -0.67 -3.50
CA ASP A 112 10.10 -0.38 -2.70
C ASP A 112 11.16 0.38 -3.52
N HIS A 113 10.86 1.65 -3.75
CA HIS A 113 11.73 2.61 -4.39
C HIS A 113 11.78 3.85 -3.49
N PRO A 114 12.98 4.38 -3.15
CA PRO A 114 13.12 5.48 -2.20
C PRO A 114 12.25 6.70 -2.54
N GLY A 115 12.13 7.03 -3.82
CA GLY A 115 11.30 8.16 -4.28
C GLY A 115 9.79 7.91 -4.23
N PHE A 116 9.34 6.66 -4.16
CA PHE A 116 7.92 6.32 -4.00
C PHE A 116 7.57 6.22 -2.53
N ALA A 117 8.41 5.55 -1.74
CA ALA A 117 8.27 5.47 -0.28
C ALA A 117 8.31 6.84 0.39
N LYS A 118 9.17 7.77 -0.07
CA LYS A 118 9.19 9.15 0.43
C LYS A 118 7.94 9.96 0.09
N ARG A 119 7.23 9.60 -0.98
CA ARG A 119 6.02 10.32 -1.44
C ARG A 119 4.77 9.87 -0.71
N PHE A 120 4.70 8.57 -0.40
CA PHE A 120 3.63 7.96 0.37
C PHE A 120 3.67 8.46 1.82
#